data_AF-A0A367YHJ0-F1
#
_entry.id   AF-A0A367YHJ0-F1
#
_cell.length_a   1.000
_cell.length_b   1.000
_cell.length_c   1.000
_cell.angle_alpha   90.00
_cell.angle_beta   90.00
_cell.angle_gamma   90.00
#
_symmetry.space_group_name_H-M   'P 1'
#
loop_
_entity.id
_entity.type
_entity.pdbx_description
1 polymer ?
#
loop_
_entity_poly.entity_id
_entity_poly.type
_entity_poly.pdbx_seq_one_letter_code
_entity_poly.pdbx_strand_id
1 'polypeptide(L)' 'MSYLSSGFKGLLAGSILTPLVTKFFIVPYYFDSQIHKEIHYIQQELDYVGWHIRHLEEDKGYKDEELYRPATYYGPM' A
#
# COMPACT_ATOMS: atom_id res chain seq x y z
N MET A 1 22.42 -16.19 40.12
CA MET A 1 21.98 -16.56 38.76
C MET A 1 20.45 -16.36 38.66
N SER A 2 19.94 -15.11 38.58
CA SER A 2 18.48 -14.86 38.56
C SER A 2 18.07 -13.67 37.70
N TYR A 3 18.87 -12.59 37.71
CA TYR A 3 18.58 -11.35 36.98
C TYR A 3 18.56 -11.50 35.45
N LEU A 4 19.44 -12.34 34.88
CA LEU A 4 19.48 -12.63 33.44
C LEU A 4 18.21 -13.33 32.94
N SER A 5 17.64 -14.25 33.74
CA SER A 5 16.39 -14.94 33.35
C SER A 5 15.18 -14.00 33.40
N SER A 6 15.17 -13.05 34.34
CA SER A 6 14.13 -12.03 34.47
C SER A 6 14.20 -11.03 33.30
N GLY A 7 15.40 -10.56 32.95
CA GLY A 7 15.61 -9.68 31.80
C GLY A 7 15.25 -10.33 30.46
N PHE A 8 15.58 -11.61 30.27
CA PHE A 8 15.22 -12.35 29.06
C PHE A 8 13.69 -12.56 28.92
N LYS A 9 12.99 -12.83 30.02
CA LYS A 9 11.52 -12.86 30.05
C LYS A 9 10.91 -11.50 29.76
N GLY A 10 11.50 -10.42 30.27
CA GLY A 10 11.07 -9.05 29.97
C GLY A 10 11.26 -8.68 28.50
N LEU A 11 12.37 -9.10 27.88
CA LEU A 11 12.62 -8.91 26.44
C LEU A 11 11.64 -9.70 25.57
N LEU A 12 11.37 -10.97 25.91
CA LEU A 12 10.37 -11.77 25.20
C LEU A 12 8.96 -11.23 25.37
N ALA A 13 8.61 -10.76 26.57
CA ALA A 13 7.34 -10.10 26.81
C ALA A 13 7.24 -8.82 25.98
N GLY A 14 8.26 -7.97 25.98
CA GLY A 14 8.30 -6.74 25.18
C GLY A 14 8.29 -6.98 23.67
N SER A 15 8.94 -8.04 23.19
CA SER A 15 8.98 -8.37 21.76
C SER A 15 7.67 -8.96 21.24
N ILE A 16 6.85 -9.55 22.11
CA ILE A 16 5.54 -10.10 21.74
C ILE A 16 4.43 -9.08 21.99
N LEU A 17 4.46 -8.35 23.11
CA LEU A 17 3.42 -7.35 23.42
C LEU A 17 3.43 -6.20 22.42
N THR A 18 4.62 -5.69 22.07
CA THR A 18 4.74 -4.53 21.16
C THR A 18 4.07 -4.77 19.80
N PRO A 19 4.36 -5.85 19.05
CA PRO A 19 3.69 -6.09 17.77
C PRO A 19 2.19 -6.39 17.91
N LEU A 20 1.76 -7.00 19.01
CA LEU A 20 0.33 -7.20 19.29
C LEU A 20 -0.39 -5.86 19.50
N VAL A 21 0.16 -4.98 20.33
CA VAL A 21 -0.42 -3.66 20.58
C VAL A 21 -0.43 -2.83 19.30
N THR A 22 0.65 -2.86 18.53
CA THR A 22 0.71 -2.16 17.23
C THR A 22 -0.36 -2.67 16.28
N LYS A 23 -0.50 -3.99 16.11
CA LYS A 23 -1.44 -4.58 15.15
C LYS A 23 -2.91 -4.39 15.54
N PHE A 24 -3.24 -4.51 16.82
CA PHE A 24 -4.64 -4.51 17.28
C PHE A 24 -5.16 -3.16 17.76
N PHE A 25 -4.28 -2.22 18.12
CA PHE A 25 -4.68 -0.90 18.63
C PHE A 25 -4.18 0.24 17.76
N ILE A 26 -2.88 0.28 17.46
CA ILE A 26 -2.28 1.42 16.73
C ILE A 26 -2.74 1.42 15.27
N VAL A 27 -2.62 0.30 14.56
CA VAL A 27 -3.03 0.18 13.16
C VAL A 27 -4.50 0.56 12.95
N PRO A 28 -5.49 -0.02 13.64
CA PRO A 28 -6.89 0.34 13.41
C PRO A 28 -7.26 1.75 13.87
N TYR A 29 -6.54 2.34 14.84
CA TYR A 29 -6.82 3.70 15.33
C TYR A 29 -6.22 4.78 14.41
N TYR A 30 -5.02 4.57 13.89
CA TYR A 30 -4.29 5.58 13.10
C TYR A 30 -4.36 5.35 11.59
N PHE A 31 -4.44 4.10 11.16
CA PHE A 31 -4.52 3.73 9.76
C PHE A 31 -5.94 3.26 9.49
N ASP A 32 -6.81 4.24 9.28
CA ASP A 32 -8.17 3.95 8.86
C ASP A 32 -8.12 3.15 7.55
N SER A 33 -8.61 1.91 7.63
CA SER A 33 -8.73 1.03 6.47
C SER A 33 -9.60 1.63 5.37
N GLN A 34 -10.45 2.61 5.69
CA GLN A 34 -11.28 3.33 4.72
C GLN A 34 -10.45 4.27 3.85
N ILE A 35 -9.51 5.02 4.43
CA ILE A 35 -8.65 5.96 3.67
C ILE A 35 -7.79 5.21 2.65
N HIS A 36 -7.26 4.04 3.01
CA HIS A 36 -6.48 3.23 2.05
C HIS A 36 -7.36 2.67 0.93
N LYS A 37 -8.61 2.31 1.23
CA LYS A 37 -9.58 1.87 0.22
C LYS A 37 -9.95 3.01 -0.72
N GLU A 38 -10.16 4.22 -0.20
CA GLU A 38 -10.47 5.40 -1.00
C GLU A 38 -9.31 5.77 -1.93
N ILE A 39 -8.07 5.79 -1.42
CA ILE A 39 -6.89 6.04 -2.24
C ILE A 39 -6.75 5.00 -3.34
N HIS A 40 -6.93 3.71 -3.02
CA HIS A 40 -6.91 2.66 -4.03
C HIS A 40 -8.04 2.76 -5.05
N TYR A 41 -9.23 3.15 -4.62
CA TYR A 41 -10.36 3.37 -5.51
C TYR A 41 -10.07 4.51 -6.51
N ILE A 42 -9.57 5.64 -6.01
CA ILE A 42 -9.18 6.79 -6.85
C ILE A 42 -8.07 6.40 -7.83
N GLN A 43 -7.08 5.61 -7.40
CA GLN A 43 -6.04 5.11 -8.28
C GLN A 43 -6.63 4.26 -9.42
N GLN A 44 -7.53 3.32 -9.09
CA GLN A 44 -8.18 2.48 -10.10
C GLN A 44 -9.00 3.28 -11.11
N GLU A 45 -9.74 4.30 -10.67
CA GLU A 45 -10.49 5.17 -11.58
C GLU A 45 -9.56 5.98 -12.50
N LEU A 46 -8.47 6.53 -11.96
CA LEU A 46 -7.49 7.28 -12.75
C LEU A 46 -6.78 6.39 -13.77
N ASP A 47 -6.43 5.17 -13.40
CA ASP A 47 -5.84 4.20 -14.32
C ASP A 47 -6.83 3.80 -15.42
N TYR A 48 -8.10 3.56 -15.08
CA TYR A 48 -9.13 3.28 -16.07
C TYR A 48 -9.25 4.40 -17.11
N VAL A 49 -9.32 5.66 -16.66
CA VAL A 49 -9.38 6.81 -17.58
C VAL A 49 -8.11 6.90 -18.43
N GLY A 50 -6.94 6.69 -17.83
CA GLY A 50 -5.67 6.71 -18.55
C GLY A 50 -5.58 5.65 -19.65
N TRP A 51 -5.99 4.41 -19.34
CA TRP A 51 -6.07 3.34 -20.34
C TRP A 51 -7.12 3.63 -21.41
N HIS A 52 -8.25 4.25 -21.05
CA HIS A 52 -9.29 4.59 -22.02
C HIS A 52 -8.81 5.65 -23.02
N ILE A 53 -8.15 6.72 -22.55
CA ILE A 53 -7.57 7.75 -23.42
C ILE A 53 -6.53 7.13 -24.36
N ARG A 54 -5.68 6.24 -23.82
CA ARG A 54 -4.69 5.51 -24.62
C ARG A 54 -5.33 4.72 -25.76
N HIS A 55 -6.41 3.97 -25.50
CA HIS A 55 -7.12 3.24 -26.55
C HIS A 55 -7.69 4.19 -27.63
N LEU A 56 -8.23 5.34 -27.23
CA LEU A 56 -8.75 6.33 -28.19
C LEU A 56 -7.64 6.98 -29.04
N GLU A 57 -6.44 7.13 -28.50
CA GLU A 57 -5.27 7.62 -29.22
C GLU A 57 -4.70 6.54 -30.16
N GLU A 58 -4.67 5.27 -29.73
CA GLU A 58 -4.31 4.13 -30.57
C GLU A 58 -5.27 3.99 -31.77
N ASP A 59 -6.59 4.13 -31.55
CA ASP A 59 -7.61 4.10 -32.61
C ASP A 59 -7.44 5.23 -33.65
N LYS A 60 -6.84 6.35 -33.24
CA LYS A 60 -6.52 7.49 -34.13
C LYS A 60 -5.19 7.31 -34.87
N GLY A 61 -4.44 6.24 -34.58
CA GLY A 61 -3.17 5.91 -35.23
C GLY A 61 -1.94 6.56 -34.60
N TYR A 62 -2.04 7.06 -33.36
CA TYR A 62 -0.87 7.54 -32.61
C TYR A 62 0.01 6.36 -32.18
N LYS A 63 1.33 6.57 -32.18
CA LYS A 63 2.33 5.52 -31.87
C LYS A 63 2.68 5.50 -30.38
N ASP A 64 3.08 4.33 -29.86
CA ASP A 64 3.38 4.02 -28.44
C ASP A 64 4.30 5.03 -27.71
N GLU A 65 5.09 5.79 -28.45
CA GLU A 65 6.03 6.78 -27.92
C GLU A 65 5.37 8.14 -27.61
N GLU A 66 4.23 8.45 -28.24
CA GLU A 66 3.48 9.71 -28.08
C GLU A 66 2.21 9.55 -27.23
N LEU A 67 1.85 8.31 -26.88
CA LEU A 67 0.63 7.96 -26.14
C LEU A 67 0.70 8.36 -24.66
N TYR A 68 -0.43 8.83 -24.11
CA TYR A 68 -0.57 9.00 -22.67
C TYR A 68 -0.34 7.67 -21.94
N ARG A 69 0.47 7.69 -20.88
CA ARG A 69 0.81 6.50 -20.09
C ARG A 69 0.16 6.56 -18.72
N PRO A 70 -0.76 5.62 -18.38
CA PRO A 70 -1.35 5.56 -17.04
C PRO A 70 -0.29 5.25 -15.99
N ALA A 71 -0.56 5.64 -14.74
CA ALA A 71 0.39 5.54 -13.63
C ALA A 71 0.82 4.08 -13.36
N THR A 72 -0.09 3.13 -13.55
CA THR A 72 0.17 1.69 -13.46
C THR A 72 1.20 1.16 -14.46
N TYR A 73 1.49 1.88 -15.56
CA TYR A 73 2.49 1.45 -16.54
C TYR A 73 3.92 1.36 -15.95
N TYR A 74 4.19 2.09 -14.86
CA TYR A 74 5.50 2.11 -14.17
C TYR A 74 5.52 1.30 -12.86
N GLY A 75 4.46 0.56 -12.54
CA GLY A 75 4.37 -0.24 -11.32
C GLY A 75 5.35 -1.42 -11.30
N PRO A 76 5.83 -1.87 -10.13
CA PRO A 76 6.72 -3.02 -10.03
C PRO A 76 5.99 -4.30 -10.52
N MET A 77 6.69 -5.09 -11.35
CA MET A 77 6.26 -6.44 -11.78
C MET A 77 6.16 -7.41 -10.60
#